data_AF-A0AAP3UY42-F1
#
_entry.id   AF-A0AAP3UY42-F1
#
_cell.length_a   1.000
_cell.length_b   1.000
_cell.length_c   1.000
_cell.angle_alpha   90.00
_cell.angle_beta   90.00
_cell.angle_gamma   90.00
#
_symmetry.space_group_name_H-M   'P 1'
#
loop_
_entity.id
_entity.type
_entity.pdbx_description
1 polymer ?
#
loop_
_entity_poly.entity_id
_entity_poly.type
_entity_poly.pdbx_seq_one_letter_code
_entity_poly.pdbx_strand_id
1 'polypeptide(L)'
;MTRTIRIGSEGTYLTLRALILRAPGQVTGLNVSYSAPDIAAAADLAFQAELLDAENLAWFFEEMARNWRGWNEPIGFRTSEGDFTLSADCDRIGHVTIRSRIITRRWSLDGRLHLEAGMLEALATTARRLLLPADHEAR
;
A
#
# COMPACT_ATOMS: atom_id res chain seq x y z
N MET A 1 -9.30 17.24 -4.40
CA MET A 1 -8.74 16.22 -5.31
C MET A 1 -8.59 14.93 -4.54
N THR A 2 -9.29 13.88 -4.93
CA THR A 2 -9.14 12.53 -4.35
C THR A 2 -7.83 11.94 -4.86
N ARG A 3 -6.89 11.65 -3.96
CA ARG A 3 -5.60 11.02 -4.31
C ARG A 3 -5.77 9.49 -4.18
N THR A 4 -5.25 8.74 -5.15
CA THR A 4 -5.27 7.26 -5.16
C THR A 4 -3.96 6.69 -5.65
N ILE A 5 -3.57 5.53 -5.15
CA ILE A 5 -2.50 4.69 -5.73
C ILE A 5 -3.15 3.44 -6.28
N ARG A 6 -2.72 3.01 -7.47
CA ARG A 6 -3.12 1.74 -8.07
C ARG A 6 -1.88 0.88 -8.24
N ILE A 7 -1.97 -0.36 -7.78
CA ILE A 7 -0.89 -1.33 -7.69
C ILE A 7 -1.37 -2.59 -8.40
N GLY A 8 -0.57 -3.13 -9.32
CA GLY A 8 -0.85 -4.34 -10.06
C GLY A 8 -0.87 -4.12 -11.56
N SER A 9 -1.06 -5.21 -12.30
CA SER A 9 -1.01 -5.27 -13.75
C SER A 9 -2.00 -6.34 -14.26
N GLU A 10 -2.19 -6.41 -15.58
CA GLU A 10 -2.89 -7.53 -16.23
C GLU A 10 -4.30 -7.84 -15.69
N GLY A 11 -5.09 -6.80 -15.38
CA GLY A 11 -6.47 -7.00 -14.93
C GLY A 11 -6.61 -7.24 -13.42
N THR A 12 -5.50 -7.36 -12.69
CA THR A 12 -5.50 -7.51 -11.22
C THR A 12 -4.89 -6.29 -10.55
N TYR A 13 -5.67 -5.63 -9.70
CA TYR A 13 -5.30 -4.36 -9.10
C TYR A 13 -5.74 -4.25 -7.65
N LEU A 14 -4.86 -3.65 -6.85
CA LEU A 14 -5.16 -3.08 -5.55
C LEU A 14 -5.14 -1.55 -5.69
N THR A 15 -6.20 -0.90 -5.25
CA THR A 15 -6.32 0.56 -5.22
C THR A 15 -6.41 1.02 -3.78
N LEU A 16 -5.52 1.93 -3.40
CA LEU A 16 -5.50 2.59 -2.11
C LEU A 16 -5.99 4.02 -2.29
N ARG A 17 -7.00 4.42 -1.53
CA ARG A 17 -7.55 5.78 -1.52
C ARG A 17 -7.52 6.31 -0.10
N ALA A 18 -6.84 7.44 0.11
CA ALA A 18 -6.82 8.12 1.39
C ALA A 18 -8.22 8.61 1.78
N LEU A 19 -8.59 8.33 3.02
CA LEU A 19 -9.75 8.91 3.69
C LEU A 19 -9.25 10.02 4.61
N ILE A 20 -9.82 11.21 4.49
CA ILE A 20 -9.48 12.38 5.32
C ILE A 20 -10.72 12.72 6.15
N LEU A 21 -10.61 12.62 7.48
CA LEU A 21 -11.69 13.00 8.40
C LEU A 21 -11.25 13.95 9.54
N ARG A 22 -10.00 14.41 9.56
CA ARG A 22 -9.50 15.41 10.53
C ARG A 22 -8.66 16.51 9.85
N ALA A 23 -8.26 17.50 10.66
CA ALA A 23 -7.45 18.69 10.37
C ALA A 23 -6.54 18.60 9.12
N PRO A 24 -6.29 19.72 8.41
CA PRO A 24 -5.86 19.68 7.01
C PRO A 24 -4.59 18.84 6.79
N GLY A 25 -4.75 17.72 6.09
CA GLY A 25 -3.64 16.92 5.56
C GLY A 25 -3.42 15.55 6.21
N GLN A 26 -4.05 15.24 7.34
CA GLN A 26 -3.83 13.96 8.00
C GLN A 26 -4.77 12.87 7.46
N VAL A 27 -4.18 11.80 6.91
CA VAL A 27 -4.93 10.62 6.47
C VAL A 27 -5.40 9.85 7.71
N THR A 28 -6.72 9.73 7.87
CA THR A 28 -7.35 9.04 9.01
C THR A 28 -7.70 7.58 8.70
N GLY A 29 -7.50 7.16 7.46
CA GLY A 29 -7.80 5.82 7.02
C GLY A 29 -7.60 5.63 5.53
N LEU A 30 -7.88 4.42 5.07
CA LEU A 30 -7.82 4.04 3.66
C LEU A 30 -9.10 3.33 3.26
N ASN A 31 -9.60 3.66 2.08
CA ASN A 31 -10.34 2.68 1.32
C ASN A 31 -9.35 1.81 0.53
N VAL A 32 -9.41 0.52 0.77
CA VAL A 32 -8.62 -0.49 0.07
C VAL A 32 -9.56 -1.28 -0.82
N SER A 33 -9.35 -1.22 -2.12
CA SER A 33 -10.15 -1.93 -3.12
C SER A 33 -9.28 -2.90 -3.91
N TYR A 34 -9.64 -4.18 -3.93
CA TYR A 34 -9.03 -5.21 -4.77
C TYR A 34 -9.97 -5.57 -5.91
N SER A 35 -9.44 -5.71 -7.12
CA SER A 35 -10.18 -6.12 -8.31
C SER A 35 -9.32 -7.06 -9.14
N ALA A 36 -9.88 -8.21 -9.52
CA ALA A 36 -9.37 -9.14 -10.53
C ALA A 36 -10.55 -9.56 -11.43
N PRO A 37 -10.34 -10.35 -12.49
CA PRO A 37 -11.39 -10.69 -13.47
C PRO A 37 -12.71 -11.20 -12.85
N ASP A 38 -12.60 -12.05 -11.83
CA ASP A 38 -13.77 -12.73 -11.23
C ASP A 38 -14.09 -12.25 -9.80
N ILE A 39 -13.31 -11.33 -9.25
CA ILE A 39 -13.45 -10.91 -7.86
C ILE A 39 -13.23 -9.41 -7.69
N ALA A 40 -14.11 -8.78 -6.92
CA ALA A 40 -13.93 -7.41 -6.45
C ALA A 40 -14.30 -7.34 -4.97
N ALA A 41 -13.47 -6.67 -4.18
CA ALA A 41 -13.69 -6.45 -2.77
C ALA A 41 -13.18 -5.07 -2.37
N ALA A 42 -13.85 -4.43 -1.42
CA ALA A 42 -13.38 -3.16 -0.87
C ALA A 42 -13.68 -3.07 0.63
N ALA A 43 -12.79 -2.44 1.37
CA ALA A 43 -12.94 -2.16 2.79
C ALA A 43 -12.45 -0.75 3.11
N ASP A 44 -13.12 -0.09 4.06
CA ASP A 44 -12.62 1.12 4.69
C ASP A 44 -11.91 0.71 5.99
N LEU A 45 -10.68 1.17 6.14
CA LEU A 45 -9.79 0.86 7.24
C LEU A 45 -9.45 2.16 7.97
N ALA A 46 -9.50 2.12 9.30
CA ALA A 46 -9.07 3.25 10.12
C ALA A 46 -7.54 3.19 10.29
N PHE A 47 -6.89 4.35 10.23
CA PHE A 47 -5.48 4.48 10.58
C PHE A 47 -5.35 5.04 11.99
N GLN A 48 -4.44 4.46 12.76
CA GLN A 48 -4.04 4.98 14.06
C GLN A 48 -2.88 5.96 13.86
N ALA A 49 -3.16 7.24 14.06
CA ALA A 49 -2.19 8.32 13.87
C ALA A 49 -1.01 8.19 14.84
N GLU A 50 -1.28 7.85 16.09
CA GLU A 50 -0.30 7.66 17.16
C GLU A 50 0.63 6.47 16.89
N LEU A 51 0.21 5.55 16.02
CA LEU A 51 0.98 4.37 15.60
C LEU A 51 1.59 4.55 14.21
N LEU A 52 1.45 5.74 13.62
CA LEU A 52 2.10 6.14 12.38
C LEU A 52 1.73 5.25 11.18
N ASP A 53 0.50 4.72 11.13
CA ASP A 53 0.08 3.80 10.06
C ASP A 53 0.30 4.39 8.65
N ALA A 54 -0.02 5.68 8.46
CA ALA A 54 0.18 6.36 7.19
C ALA A 54 1.67 6.47 6.80
N GLU A 55 2.54 6.77 7.77
CA GLU A 55 3.99 6.89 7.56
C GLU A 55 4.62 5.52 7.30
N ASN A 56 4.24 4.51 8.06
CA ASN A 56 4.72 3.14 7.89
C ASN A 56 4.31 2.59 6.52
N LEU A 57 3.11 2.91 6.04
CA LEU A 57 2.70 2.53 4.68
C LEU A 57 3.47 3.29 3.61
N ALA A 58 3.71 4.60 3.79
CA ALA A 58 4.54 5.35 2.84
C ALA A 58 5.97 4.79 2.78
N TRP A 59 6.54 4.49 3.95
CA TRP A 59 7.86 3.89 4.09
C TRP A 59 7.95 2.52 3.41
N PHE A 60 6.91 1.68 3.51
CA PHE A 60 6.86 0.42 2.76
C PHE A 60 7.07 0.61 1.25
N PHE A 61 6.44 1.61 0.63
CA PHE A 61 6.66 1.89 -0.79
C PHE A 61 8.05 2.50 -1.08
N GLU A 62 8.53 3.38 -0.21
CA GLU A 62 9.86 3.98 -0.34
C GLU A 62 10.97 2.93 -0.23
N GLU A 63 10.87 1.98 0.71
CA GLU A 63 11.84 0.90 0.85
C GLU A 63 11.85 -0.06 -0.34
N MET A 64 10.67 -0.37 -0.89
CA MET A 64 10.61 -1.15 -2.13
C MET A 64 11.40 -0.45 -3.25
N ALA A 65 11.27 0.87 -3.38
CA ALA A 65 11.97 1.63 -4.41
C ALA A 65 13.49 1.78 -4.14
N ARG A 66 13.91 1.97 -2.88
CA ARG A 66 15.32 2.20 -2.52
C ARG A 66 16.22 1.01 -2.84
N ASN A 67 15.75 -0.22 -2.61
CA ASN A 67 16.57 -1.42 -2.65
C ASN A 67 16.03 -2.51 -3.61
N TRP A 68 15.53 -2.13 -4.79
CA TRP A 68 14.85 -3.06 -5.70
C TRP A 68 15.70 -4.24 -6.21
N ARG A 69 17.04 -4.23 -6.06
CA ARG A 69 17.93 -5.32 -6.50
C ARG A 69 18.00 -6.47 -5.50
N GLY A 70 16.85 -7.10 -5.26
CA GLY A 70 16.71 -8.25 -4.37
C GLY A 70 16.70 -7.84 -2.89
N TRP A 71 15.63 -8.21 -2.19
CA TRP A 71 15.55 -8.05 -0.75
C TRP A 71 15.97 -9.35 -0.07
N ASN A 72 16.83 -9.26 0.96
CA ASN A 72 17.22 -10.43 1.74
C ASN A 72 16.06 -10.96 2.60
N GLU A 73 15.13 -10.07 2.97
CA GLU A 73 13.89 -10.39 3.67
C GLU A 73 12.71 -9.66 3.02
N PRO A 74 11.50 -10.23 3.05
CA PRO A 74 10.31 -9.57 2.51
C PRO A 74 10.05 -8.24 3.24
N ILE A 75 9.81 -7.17 2.48
CA ILE A 75 9.40 -5.88 3.04
C ILE A 75 7.92 -6.02 3.44
N GLY A 76 7.59 -5.63 4.67
CA GLY A 76 6.25 -5.80 5.23
C GLY A 76 5.62 -4.51 5.70
N PHE A 77 4.30 -4.40 5.53
CA PHE A 77 3.44 -3.42 6.19
C PHE A 77 2.24 -4.13 6.80
N ARG A 78 1.78 -3.59 7.94
CA ARG A 78 0.59 -4.04 8.64
C ARG A 78 -0.03 -2.82 9.33
N THR A 79 -1.34 -2.63 9.16
CA THR A 79 -2.11 -1.66 9.97
C THR A 79 -2.05 -2.07 11.44
N SER A 80 -2.09 -1.12 12.36
CA SER A 80 -2.09 -1.44 13.79
C SER A 80 -3.21 -2.38 14.23
N GLU A 81 -4.38 -2.27 13.59
CA GLU A 81 -5.55 -3.15 13.82
C GLU A 81 -5.35 -4.57 13.25
N GLY A 82 -4.34 -4.77 12.39
CA GLY A 82 -4.03 -6.05 11.75
C GLY A 82 -5.01 -6.48 10.65
N ASP A 83 -5.96 -5.61 10.31
CA ASP A 83 -7.01 -5.83 9.31
C ASP A 83 -6.52 -5.67 7.86
N PHE A 84 -5.32 -5.12 7.67
CA PHE A 84 -4.68 -5.03 6.37
C PHE A 84 -3.17 -5.20 6.45
N THR A 85 -2.64 -6.04 5.56
CA THR A 85 -1.20 -6.26 5.44
C THR A 85 -0.77 -6.23 3.99
N LEU A 86 0.45 -5.74 3.77
CA LEU A 86 1.19 -5.91 2.53
C LEU A 86 2.50 -6.61 2.84
N SER A 87 2.91 -7.52 1.97
CA SER A 87 4.29 -7.99 1.92
C SER A 87 4.78 -8.02 0.50
N ALA A 88 6.02 -7.59 0.30
CA ALA A 88 6.65 -7.54 -1.00
C ALA A 88 7.86 -8.46 -1.01
N ASP A 89 8.01 -9.19 -2.12
CA ASP A 89 9.17 -9.99 -2.45
C ASP A 89 9.67 -9.57 -3.85
N CYS A 90 10.98 -9.61 -4.08
CA CYS A 90 11.57 -9.29 -5.37
C CYS A 90 12.56 -10.39 -5.77
N ASP A 91 12.40 -10.93 -6.98
CA ASP A 91 13.34 -11.91 -7.51
C ASP A 91 14.62 -11.25 -8.04
N ARG A 92 15.60 -12.07 -8.45
CA ARG A 92 16.91 -11.60 -8.94
C ARG A 92 16.86 -10.89 -10.30
N ILE A 93 15.76 -11.00 -11.03
CA ILE A 93 15.60 -10.40 -12.36
C ILE A 93 14.69 -9.16 -12.33
N GLY A 94 14.16 -8.80 -11.15
CA GLY A 94 13.43 -7.56 -10.92
C GLY A 94 11.91 -7.70 -10.94
N HIS A 95 11.37 -8.92 -10.92
CA HIS A 95 9.93 -9.09 -10.72
C HIS A 95 9.58 -8.91 -9.26
N VAL A 96 8.61 -8.05 -9.00
CA VAL A 96 8.11 -7.78 -7.65
C VAL A 96 6.74 -8.43 -7.50
N THR A 97 6.61 -9.22 -6.43
CA THR A 97 5.33 -9.78 -6.00
C THR A 97 4.89 -9.10 -4.72
N ILE A 98 3.74 -8.43 -4.76
CA ILE A 98 3.09 -7.91 -3.56
C ILE A 98 1.94 -8.83 -3.18
N ARG A 99 1.94 -9.32 -1.94
CA ARG A 99 0.82 -10.03 -1.32
C ARG A 99 0.05 -9.03 -0.47
N SER A 100 -1.25 -8.94 -0.71
CA SER A 100 -2.15 -8.12 0.09
C SER A 100 -3.12 -9.00 0.85
N ARG A 101 -3.32 -8.75 2.13
CA ARG A 101 -4.38 -9.40 2.91
C ARG A 101 -5.29 -8.35 3.48
N ILE A 102 -6.60 -8.53 3.30
CA ILE A 102 -7.65 -7.72 3.92
C ILE A 102 -8.49 -8.66 4.78
N ILE A 103 -8.72 -8.31 6.03
CA ILE A 103 -9.56 -9.05 6.97
C ILE A 103 -10.63 -8.11 7.49
N THR A 104 -11.89 -8.49 7.32
CA THR A 104 -13.03 -7.82 7.93
C THR A 104 -13.79 -8.79 8.82
N ARG A 105 -14.80 -8.30 9.53
CA ARG A 105 -15.71 -9.16 10.30
C ARG A 105 -16.52 -10.15 9.46
N ARG A 106 -16.65 -9.92 8.15
CA ARG A 106 -17.54 -10.69 7.26
C ARG A 106 -16.78 -11.57 6.26
N TRP A 107 -15.56 -11.19 5.92
CA TRP A 107 -14.77 -11.84 4.88
C TRP A 107 -13.29 -11.54 5.05
N SER A 108 -12.46 -12.41 4.48
CA SER A 108 -11.04 -12.16 4.26
C SER A 108 -10.69 -12.35 2.79
N LEU A 109 -9.67 -11.63 2.32
CA LEU A 109 -9.16 -11.72 0.96
C LEU A 109 -7.64 -11.73 1.00
N ASP A 110 -7.05 -12.73 0.35
CA ASP A 110 -5.63 -12.82 0.06
C ASP A 110 -5.43 -12.58 -1.45
N GLY A 111 -4.80 -11.46 -1.77
CA GLY A 111 -4.48 -11.03 -3.13
C GLY A 111 -2.99 -11.14 -3.43
N ARG A 112 -2.67 -11.36 -4.70
CA ARG A 112 -1.29 -11.32 -5.21
C ARG A 112 -1.24 -10.40 -6.43
N LEU A 113 -0.31 -9.47 -6.39
CA LEU A 113 -0.10 -8.44 -7.41
C LEU A 113 1.31 -8.61 -7.97
N HIS A 114 1.42 -8.58 -9.30
CA HIS A 114 2.68 -8.63 -10.02
C HIS A 114 3.02 -7.25 -10.57
N LEU A 115 4.27 -6.83 -10.36
CA LEU A 115 4.79 -5.54 -10.76
C LEU A 115 6.20 -5.70 -11.32
N GLU A 116 6.59 -4.77 -12.18
CA GLU A 116 7.96 -4.61 -12.61
C GLU A 116 8.71 -3.64 -11.68
N ALA A 117 9.99 -3.92 -11.39
CA ALA A 117 10.82 -3.05 -10.56
C ALA A 117 10.85 -1.58 -11.05
N GLY A 118 10.73 -1.36 -12.37
CA GLY A 118 10.68 -0.01 -12.95
C GLY A 118 9.47 0.83 -12.52
N MET A 119 8.44 0.21 -11.91
CA MET A 119 7.26 0.92 -11.41
C MET A 119 7.41 1.42 -9.96
N LEU A 120 8.42 0.93 -9.22
CA LEU A 120 8.51 1.15 -7.78
C LEU A 120 8.74 2.62 -7.40
N GLU A 121 9.56 3.35 -8.15
CA GLU A 121 9.80 4.78 -7.90
C GLU A 121 8.55 5.64 -8.05
N ALA A 122 7.74 5.35 -9.07
CA ALA A 122 6.47 6.02 -9.31
C ALA A 122 5.45 5.70 -8.21
N LEU A 123 5.42 4.44 -7.75
CA LEU A 123 4.57 4.01 -6.64
C LEU A 123 4.98 4.71 -5.33
N ALA A 124 6.27 4.74 -5.00
CA ALA A 124 6.80 5.44 -3.82
C ALA A 124 6.45 6.94 -3.84
N THR A 125 6.67 7.60 -4.97
CA THR A 125 6.35 9.03 -5.14
C THR A 125 4.84 9.29 -4.97
N THR A 126 4.00 8.44 -5.55
CA THR A 126 2.54 8.57 -5.43
C THR A 126 2.09 8.27 -4.00
N ALA A 127 2.69 7.28 -3.34
CA ALA A 127 2.42 6.92 -1.96
C ALA A 127 2.73 8.05 -1.00
N ARG A 128 3.91 8.64 -1.11
CA ARG A 128 4.31 9.80 -0.31
C ARG A 128 3.29 10.93 -0.42
N ARG A 129 2.91 11.29 -1.66
CA ARG A 129 1.90 12.34 -1.91
C ARG A 129 0.51 11.97 -1.42
N LEU A 130 0.15 10.68 -1.41
CA LEU A 130 -1.15 10.23 -0.93
C LEU A 130 -1.24 10.31 0.60
N LEU A 131 -0.19 9.84 1.28
CA LEU A 131 -0.23 9.46 2.69
C LEU A 131 0.34 10.53 3.62
N LEU A 132 1.27 11.36 3.13
CA LEU A 132 2.02 12.30 3.96
C LEU A 132 1.65 13.75 3.64
N PRO A 133 1.73 14.65 4.64
CA PRO A 133 1.73 16.09 4.43
C PRO A 133 2.84 16.53 3.46
N ALA A 134 2.65 17.68 2.79
CA ALA A 134 3.61 18.18 1.81
C ALA A 134 4.96 18.58 2.42
N ASP A 135 4.95 18.97 3.69
CA ASP A 135 6.08 19.41 4.52
C ASP A 135 6.67 18.27 5.37
N HIS A 136 6.20 17.03 5.20
CA HIS A 136 6.73 15.89 5.94
C HIS A 136 8.20 15.62 5.53
N GLU A 137 9.12 15.65 6.50
CA GLU A 137 10.52 15.28 6.31
C GLU A 137 10.66 13.74 6.27
N ALA A 138 11.51 13.23 5.37
CA ALA A 138 11.79 11.79 5.32
C ALA A 138 12.66 11.37 6.52
N ARG A 139 12.45 10.15 7.01
CA ARG A 139 13.25 9.51 8.08
C ARG A 139 14.66 9.14 7.62
#